data_AF-A0A1B1CMK8-F1
#
_entry.id   AF-A0A1B1CMK8-F1
#
_cell.length_a   1.000
_cell.length_b   1.000
_cell.length_c   1.000
_cell.angle_alpha   90.00
_cell.angle_beta   90.00
_cell.angle_gamma   90.00
#
_symmetry.space_group_name_H-M   'P 1'
#
loop_
_entity.id
_entity.type
_entity.pdbx_description
1 polymer ?
#
loop_
_entity_poly.entity_id
_entity_poly.type
_entity_poly.pdbx_seq_one_letter_code
_entity_poly.pdbx_strand_id
1 'polypeptide(L)'
;MNDVGSSRNSLTQKSELEVLAVAAIREHRRLIAADEAVYKEWTRASADPSFSAAVLKSLQDEYVARQKKSEVQQEELSEIIDALGYIPEVPLDKHE
;
A
#
# COMPACT_ATOMS: atom_id res chain seq x y z
N MET A 1 40.44 11.78 16.89
CA MET A 1 39.77 11.50 15.61
C MET A 1 39.21 10.09 15.66
N ASN A 2 37.90 9.89 15.51
CA ASN A 2 37.24 8.65 15.08
C ASN A 2 35.72 8.93 14.95
N ASP A 3 35.33 9.70 13.93
CA ASP A 3 33.91 9.99 13.61
C ASP A 3 33.45 9.32 12.28
N VAL A 4 34.38 8.65 11.60
CA VAL A 4 34.15 8.06 10.27
C VAL A 4 33.30 6.77 10.35
N GLY A 5 33.32 6.07 11.50
CA GLY A 5 32.56 4.83 11.70
C GLY A 5 31.07 5.04 11.98
N SER A 6 30.71 6.14 12.66
CA SER A 6 29.32 6.45 13.03
C SER A 6 28.51 6.93 11.81
N SER A 7 29.12 7.80 10.99
CA SER A 7 28.48 8.35 9.78
C SER A 7 28.25 7.32 8.67
N ARG A 8 29.13 6.32 8.52
CA ARG A 8 28.90 5.26 7.52
C ARG A 8 27.74 4.35 7.90
N ASN A 9 27.59 4.04 9.18
CA ASN A 9 26.51 3.18 9.67
C ASN A 9 25.14 3.85 9.51
N SER A 10 25.03 5.15 9.81
CA SER A 10 23.79 5.91 9.62
C SER A 10 23.40 6.06 8.16
N LEU A 11 24.37 6.23 7.26
CA LEU A 11 24.11 6.26 5.81
C LEU A 11 23.57 4.93 5.29
N THR A 12 24.18 3.80 5.69
CA THR A 12 23.69 2.47 5.31
C THR A 12 22.26 2.23 5.80
N GLN A 13 21.98 2.55 7.07
CA GLN A 13 20.65 2.41 7.64
C GLN A 13 19.61 3.29 6.93
N LYS A 14 19.98 4.53 6.56
CA LYS A 14 19.10 5.42 5.80
C LYS A 14 18.81 4.88 4.40
N SER A 15 19.80 4.34 3.71
CA SER A 15 19.61 3.72 2.39
C SER A 15 18.74 2.47 2.44
N GLU A 16 18.87 1.65 3.48
CA GLU A 16 18.00 0.47 3.67
C GLU A 16 16.54 0.88 3.95
N LEU A 17 16.33 1.89 4.80
CA LEU A 17 14.99 2.44 5.08
C LEU A 17 14.34 3.03 3.81
N GLU A 18 15.13 3.70 2.96
CA GLU A 18 14.62 4.26 1.71
C GLU A 18 14.16 3.16 0.74
N VAL A 19 14.90 2.05 0.64
CA VAL A 19 14.50 0.88 -0.16
C VAL A 19 13.19 0.28 0.36
N LEU A 20 13.04 0.15 1.70
CA LEU A 20 11.81 -0.33 2.31
C LEU A 20 10.63 0.62 2.06
N ALA A 21 10.84 1.93 2.19
CA ALA A 21 9.83 2.94 1.93
C ALA A 21 9.35 2.90 0.47
N VAL A 22 10.27 2.81 -0.50
CA VAL A 22 9.93 2.70 -1.91
C VAL A 22 9.11 1.44 -2.20
N ALA A 23 9.51 0.29 -1.63
CA ALA A 23 8.76 -0.96 -1.78
C ALA A 23 7.36 -0.88 -1.16
N ALA A 24 7.24 -0.33 0.04
CA ALA A 24 5.97 -0.16 0.75
C ALA A 24 5.03 0.81 0.02
N ILE A 25 5.55 1.90 -0.56
CA ILE A 25 4.74 2.83 -1.38
C ILE A 25 4.20 2.14 -2.63
N ARG A 26 5.02 1.31 -3.31
CA ARG A 26 4.55 0.54 -4.48
C ARG A 26 3.44 -0.44 -4.11
N GLU A 27 3.62 -1.17 -3.02
CA GLU A 27 2.60 -2.11 -2.55
C GLU A 27 1.31 -1.37 -2.16
N HIS A 28 1.42 -0.24 -1.47
CA HIS A 28 0.27 0.59 -1.12
C HIS A 28 -0.53 1.01 -2.35
N ARG A 29 0.15 1.51 -3.39
CA ARG A 29 -0.50 1.89 -4.67
C ARG A 29 -1.16 0.68 -5.35
N ARG A 30 -0.51 -0.48 -5.33
CA ARG A 30 -1.05 -1.72 -5.90
C ARG A 30 -2.31 -2.20 -5.17
N LEU A 31 -2.32 -2.09 -3.84
CA LEU A 31 -3.48 -2.44 -3.01
C LEU A 31 -4.65 -1.51 -3.30
N ILE A 32 -4.44 -0.18 -3.32
CA ILE A 32 -5.49 0.79 -3.68
C ILE A 32 -6.10 0.47 -5.05
N ALA A 33 -5.28 0.22 -6.08
CA ALA A 33 -5.78 -0.07 -7.41
C ALA A 33 -6.60 -1.38 -7.46
N ALA A 34 -6.18 -2.41 -6.73
CA ALA A 34 -6.91 -3.67 -6.63
C ALA A 34 -8.23 -3.50 -5.87
N ASP A 35 -8.24 -2.71 -4.80
CA ASP A 35 -9.42 -2.46 -3.97
C ASP A 35 -10.45 -1.62 -4.71
N GLU A 36 -10.00 -0.63 -5.50
CA GLU A 36 -10.85 0.18 -6.37
C GLU A 36 -11.54 -0.67 -7.45
N ALA A 37 -10.86 -1.68 -7.99
CA ALA A 37 -11.45 -2.60 -8.97
C ALA A 37 -12.62 -3.40 -8.37
N VAL A 38 -12.44 -3.95 -7.16
CA VAL A 38 -13.49 -4.69 -6.45
C VAL A 38 -14.65 -3.78 -6.07
N TYR A 39 -14.37 -2.56 -5.61
CA TYR A 39 -15.42 -1.58 -5.30
C TYR A 39 -16.27 -1.22 -6.52
N LYS A 40 -15.64 -1.02 -7.68
CA LYS A 40 -16.34 -0.74 -8.95
C LYS A 40 -17.21 -1.93 -9.37
N GLU A 41 -16.71 -3.14 -9.25
CA GLU A 41 -17.48 -4.35 -9.54
C GLU A 41 -18.68 -4.50 -8.60
N TRP A 42 -18.46 -4.33 -7.30
CA TRP A 42 -19.52 -4.38 -6.30
C TRP A 42 -20.60 -3.32 -6.55
N THR A 43 -20.21 -2.10 -6.90
CA THR A 43 -21.13 -1.01 -7.23
C THR A 43 -21.93 -1.34 -8.49
N ARG A 44 -21.28 -1.88 -9.52
CA ARG A 44 -21.95 -2.31 -10.76
C ARG A 44 -22.95 -3.45 -10.49
N ALA A 45 -22.53 -4.48 -9.76
CA ALA A 45 -23.37 -5.62 -9.43
C ALA A 45 -24.57 -5.21 -8.57
N SER A 46 -24.37 -4.30 -7.61
CA SER A 46 -25.45 -3.80 -6.73
C SER A 46 -26.51 -2.99 -7.47
N ALA A 47 -26.17 -2.38 -8.61
CA ALA A 47 -27.12 -1.68 -9.47
C ALA A 47 -27.88 -2.61 -10.44
N ASP A 48 -27.47 -3.88 -10.56
CA ASP A 48 -28.06 -4.85 -11.47
C ASP A 48 -28.91 -5.88 -10.70
N PRO A 49 -30.25 -5.85 -10.85
CA PRO A 49 -31.16 -6.74 -10.12
C PRO A 49 -31.06 -8.22 -10.53
N SER A 50 -30.27 -8.56 -11.56
CA SER A 50 -30.00 -9.94 -11.94
C SER A 50 -29.00 -10.64 -11.01
N PHE A 51 -28.21 -9.89 -10.24
CA PHE A 51 -27.28 -10.45 -9.26
C PHE A 51 -28.02 -10.93 -8.02
N SER A 52 -27.64 -12.10 -7.52
CA SER A 52 -28.20 -12.63 -6.28
C SER A 52 -27.62 -11.90 -5.06
N ALA A 53 -28.41 -11.81 -4.00
CA ALA A 53 -27.96 -11.24 -2.72
C ALA A 53 -26.70 -11.94 -2.15
N ALA A 54 -26.53 -13.23 -2.42
CA ALA A 54 -25.34 -13.98 -2.01
C ALA A 54 -24.07 -13.51 -2.73
N VAL A 55 -24.17 -13.23 -4.04
CA VAL A 55 -23.04 -12.68 -4.82
C VAL A 55 -22.69 -11.28 -4.37
N LEU A 56 -23.69 -10.42 -4.14
CA LEU A 56 -23.47 -9.07 -3.62
C LEU A 56 -22.78 -9.07 -2.25
N LYS A 57 -23.20 -9.99 -1.36
CA LYS A 57 -22.57 -10.16 -0.04
C LYS A 57 -21.12 -10.64 -0.16
N SER A 58 -20.82 -11.57 -1.05
CA SER A 58 -19.44 -12.03 -1.27
C SER A 58 -18.52 -10.88 -1.71
N LEU A 59 -18.99 -10.02 -2.63
CA LEU A 59 -18.23 -8.85 -3.09
C LEU A 59 -18.03 -7.83 -1.95
N GLN A 60 -19.05 -7.62 -1.13
CA GLN A 60 -18.95 -6.77 0.06
C GLN A 60 -17.94 -7.32 1.08
N ASP A 61 -17.99 -8.62 1.38
CA ASP A 61 -17.09 -9.27 2.33
C ASP A 61 -15.64 -9.21 1.83
N GLU A 62 -15.42 -9.39 0.52
CA GLU A 62 -14.10 -9.23 -0.10
C GLU A 62 -13.59 -7.79 0.01
N TYR A 63 -14.44 -6.80 -0.28
CA TYR A 63 -14.08 -5.39 -0.15
C TYR A 63 -13.66 -5.04 1.30
N VAL A 64 -14.42 -5.50 2.30
CA VAL A 64 -14.10 -5.26 3.72
C VAL A 64 -12.78 -5.94 4.13
N ALA A 65 -12.54 -7.17 3.65
CA ALA A 65 -11.30 -7.88 3.96
C ALA A 65 -10.07 -7.16 3.38
N ARG A 66 -10.21 -6.63 2.15
CA ARG A 66 -9.19 -5.84 1.47
C ARG A 66 -8.91 -4.51 2.16
N GLN A 67 -9.97 -3.78 2.52
CA GLN A 67 -9.84 -2.53 3.24
C GLN A 67 -9.01 -2.70 4.53
N LYS A 68 -9.30 -3.72 5.33
CA LYS A 68 -8.53 -4.01 6.56
C LYS A 68 -7.06 -4.30 6.28
N LYS A 69 -6.76 -5.03 5.19
CA LYS A 69 -5.38 -5.30 4.78
C LYS A 69 -4.66 -4.02 4.37
N SER A 70 -5.34 -3.15 3.63
CA SER A 70 -4.80 -1.86 3.18
C SER A 70 -4.56 -0.91 4.35
N GLU A 71 -5.40 -0.92 5.38
CA GLU A 71 -5.20 -0.15 6.63
C GLU A 71 -3.93 -0.60 7.36
N VAL A 72 -3.75 -1.90 7.59
CA VAL A 72 -2.53 -2.44 8.23
C VAL A 72 -1.28 -2.07 7.42
N GLN A 73 -1.33 -2.22 6.10
CA GLN A 73 -0.20 -1.89 5.24
C GLN A 73 0.12 -0.39 5.24
N GLN A 74 -0.90 0.47 5.33
CA GLN A 74 -0.71 1.92 5.43
C GLN A 74 -0.09 2.33 6.77
N GLU A 75 -0.46 1.67 7.87
CA GLU A 75 0.17 1.88 9.18
C GLU A 75 1.67 1.53 9.13
N GLU A 76 2.02 0.36 8.58
CA GLU A 76 3.43 -0.05 8.38
C GLU A 76 4.20 0.98 7.52
N LEU A 77 3.59 1.47 6.43
CA LEU A 77 4.19 2.50 5.60
C LEU A 77 4.40 3.80 6.39
N SER A 78 3.45 4.20 7.24
CA SER A 78 3.58 5.41 8.06
C SER A 78 4.79 5.31 8.99
N GLU A 79 4.97 4.20 9.68
CA GLU A 79 6.11 3.97 10.58
C GLU A 79 7.46 4.06 9.84
N ILE A 80 7.52 3.49 8.62
CA ILE A 80 8.72 3.55 7.78
C ILE A 80 9.02 5.01 7.36
N ILE A 81 8.00 5.78 6.96
CA ILE A 81 8.17 7.18 6.56
C ILE A 81 8.59 8.05 7.75
N ASP A 82 8.01 7.83 8.93
CA ASP A 82 8.39 8.53 10.15
C ASP A 82 9.85 8.28 10.53
N ALA A 83 10.32 7.03 10.40
CA ALA A 83 11.72 6.66 10.62
C ALA A 83 12.67 7.24 9.55
N LEU A 84 12.23 7.30 8.30
CA LEU A 84 13.01 7.85 7.18
C LEU A 84 13.11 9.39 7.25
N GLY A 85 12.07 10.05 7.75
CA GLY A 85 11.98 11.51 7.94
C GLY A 85 11.58 12.29 6.68
N TYR A 86 11.25 11.61 5.58
CA TYR A 86 10.74 12.19 4.33
C TYR A 86 10.06 11.10 3.48
N ILE A 87 9.28 11.53 2.48
CA ILE A 87 8.66 10.63 1.50
C ILE A 87 9.58 10.53 0.27
N PRO A 88 10.10 9.35 -0.08
CA PRO A 88 10.97 9.19 -1.25
C PRO A 88 10.17 9.29 -2.55
N GLU A 89 10.83 9.72 -3.62
CA GLU A 89 10.22 9.71 -4.95
C GLU A 89 10.05 8.27 -5.44
N VAL A 90 8.81 7.89 -5.72
CA VAL A 90 8.49 6.59 -6.30
C VAL A 90 7.83 6.83 -7.66
N PRO A 91 8.53 6.53 -8.77
CA PRO A 91 7.95 6.61 -10.10
C PRO A 91 6.63 5.84 -10.17
N LEU A 92 5.69 6.31 -10.98
CA LEU A 92 4.54 5.50 -11.34
C LEU A 92 5.06 4.28 -12.10
N ASP A 93 4.62 3.09 -11.69
CA ASP A 93 4.88 1.90 -12.47
C ASP A 93 4.21 2.13 -13.83
N LYS A 94 5.00 2.17 -14.91
CA LYS A 94 4.46 2.33 -16.26
C LYS A 94 3.54 1.14 -16.47
N HIS A 95 2.25 1.42 -16.71
CA HIS A 95 1.34 0.42 -17.25
C HIS A 95 1.88 0.02 -18.63
N GLU A 96 2.61 -1.09 -18.72
CA GLU A 96 2.87 -1.80 -19.97
C GLU A 96 1.63 -2.62 -20.38
#